data_AF-A0A2M8PJP6-F1
#
_entry.id   AF-A0A2M8PJP6-F1
#
_cell.length_a   1.000
_cell.length_b   1.000
_cell.length_c   1.000
_cell.angle_alpha   90.00
_cell.angle_beta   90.00
_cell.angle_gamma   90.00
#
_symmetry.space_group_name_H-M   'P 1'
#
loop_
_entity.id
_entity.type
_entity.pdbx_description
1 polymer ?
#
loop_
_entity_poly.entity_id
_entity_poly.type
_entity_poly.pdbx_seq_one_letter_code
_entity_poly.pdbx_strand_id
1 'polypeptide(L)'
;LNIMREYTERLGLAMEIQGLMNLQFAVKDDIVYILEVNPRASRTVPFVSKATGVPLARYATQIIIGQTLEELGFTEEPDIDGFFVKEAVLPFRKFAGVDALLGPEMRSTGEVMGHASRFGH
;
A
#
# COMPACT_ATOMS: atom_id res chain seq x y z
N LEU A 1 -15.18 1.19 3.22
CA LEU A 1 -14.11 0.17 3.20
C LEU A 1 -14.54 -1.11 2.47
N ASN A 2 -15.69 -1.71 2.80
CA ASN A 2 -16.13 -3.00 2.23
C ASN A 2 -16.18 -3.02 0.68
N ILE A 3 -16.67 -1.95 0.04
CA ILE A 3 -16.69 -1.84 -1.43
C ILE A 3 -15.27 -1.93 -2.04
N MET A 4 -14.27 -1.26 -1.43
CA MET A 4 -12.89 -1.34 -1.91
C MET A 4 -12.29 -2.74 -1.73
N ARG A 5 -12.64 -3.44 -0.63
CA ARG A 5 -12.22 -4.83 -0.41
C ARG A 5 -12.80 -5.76 -1.48
N GLU A 6 -14.10 -5.66 -1.72
CA GLU A 6 -14.79 -6.42 -2.77
C GLU A 6 -14.16 -6.20 -4.14
N TYR A 7 -13.89 -4.93 -4.51
CA TYR A 7 -13.24 -4.62 -5.79
C TYR A 7 -11.81 -5.18 -5.86
N THR A 8 -11.06 -5.14 -4.77
CA THR A 8 -9.70 -5.68 -4.70
C THR A 8 -9.70 -7.20 -4.93
N GLU A 9 -10.57 -7.93 -4.25
CA GLU A 9 -10.69 -9.38 -4.40
C GLU A 9 -11.13 -9.77 -5.82
N ARG A 10 -12.19 -9.15 -6.33
CA ARG A 10 -12.72 -9.43 -7.67
C ARG A 10 -11.67 -9.19 -8.76
N LEU A 11 -10.92 -8.10 -8.66
CA LEU A 11 -9.86 -7.79 -9.63
C LEU A 11 -8.66 -8.73 -9.49
N GLY A 12 -8.27 -9.09 -8.26
CA GLY A 12 -7.18 -10.03 -8.03
C GLY A 12 -7.46 -11.39 -8.63
N LEU A 13 -8.67 -11.91 -8.43
CA LEU A 13 -9.13 -13.17 -9.00
C LEU A 13 -9.25 -13.11 -10.53
N ALA A 14 -9.88 -12.06 -11.06
CA ALA A 14 -10.09 -11.93 -12.51
C ALA A 14 -8.78 -11.75 -13.30
N MET A 15 -7.74 -11.20 -12.67
CA MET A 15 -6.41 -11.04 -13.27
C MET A 15 -5.47 -12.20 -12.95
N GLU A 16 -5.94 -13.24 -12.25
CA GLU A 16 -5.16 -14.42 -11.85
C GLU A 16 -3.85 -14.06 -11.13
N ILE A 17 -3.90 -13.06 -10.25
CA ILE A 17 -2.71 -12.54 -9.58
C ILE A 17 -2.08 -13.61 -8.67
N GLN A 18 -0.78 -13.84 -8.85
CA GLN A 18 0.06 -14.64 -7.97
C GLN A 18 1.11 -13.74 -7.32
N GLY A 19 1.08 -13.60 -6.00
CA GLY A 19 1.97 -12.72 -5.25
C GLY A 19 1.33 -11.39 -4.84
N LEU A 20 1.96 -10.26 -5.17
CA LEU A 20 1.51 -8.92 -4.73
C LEU A 20 0.77 -8.15 -5.82
N MET A 21 -0.23 -7.40 -5.39
CA MET A 21 -0.89 -6.36 -6.17
C MET A 21 -1.10 -5.10 -5.35
N ASN A 22 -1.28 -3.98 -6.03
CA ASN A 22 -1.66 -2.71 -5.42
C ASN A 22 -2.78 -2.06 -6.24
N LEU A 23 -3.85 -1.68 -5.55
CA LEU A 23 -4.95 -0.89 -6.12
C LEU A 23 -4.91 0.52 -5.56
N GLN A 24 -5.23 1.48 -6.42
CA GLN A 24 -5.44 2.87 -6.03
C GLN A 24 -6.86 3.26 -6.34
N PHE A 25 -7.53 3.85 -5.35
CA PHE A 25 -8.91 4.29 -5.45
C PHE A 25 -9.00 5.80 -5.23
N ALA A 26 -10.05 6.41 -5.79
CA ALA A 26 -10.53 7.72 -5.39
C ALA A 26 -11.94 7.58 -4.82
N VAL A 27 -12.25 8.32 -3.75
CA VAL A 27 -13.60 8.36 -3.17
C VAL A 27 -14.11 9.79 -3.26
N LYS A 28 -15.28 9.96 -3.88
CA LYS A 28 -15.95 11.26 -4.00
C LYS A 28 -17.45 11.05 -3.87
N ASP A 29 -18.08 11.83 -3.00
CA ASP A 29 -19.53 11.77 -2.74
C ASP A 29 -19.99 10.33 -2.44
N ASP A 30 -19.23 9.63 -1.59
CA ASP A 30 -19.40 8.20 -1.22
C ASP A 30 -19.31 7.19 -2.38
N ILE A 31 -18.93 7.64 -3.58
CA ILE A 31 -18.69 6.78 -4.74
C ILE A 31 -17.21 6.39 -4.81
N VAL A 32 -16.96 5.08 -4.94
CA VAL A 32 -15.61 4.51 -5.09
C VAL A 32 -15.27 4.36 -6.57
N TYR A 33 -14.18 4.99 -6.99
CA TYR A 33 -13.59 4.90 -8.32
C TYR A 33 -12.25 4.18 -8.26
N ILE A 34 -11.98 3.30 -9.23
CA ILE A 34 -10.67 2.69 -9.40
C ILE A 34 -9.82 3.60 -10.29
N LEU A 35 -8.62 3.96 -9.83
CA LEU A 35 -7.66 4.75 -10.59
C LEU A 35 -6.74 3.85 -11.42
N GLU A 36 -6.09 2.88 -10.75
CA GLU A 36 -5.20 1.93 -11.39
C GLU A 36 -5.04 0.64 -10.59
N VAL A 37 -4.63 -0.43 -11.28
CA VAL A 37 -4.24 -1.72 -10.72
C VAL A 37 -2.80 -2.00 -11.13
N ASN A 38 -1.94 -2.23 -10.16
CA ASN A 38 -0.55 -2.62 -10.38
C ASN A 38 -0.37 -4.09 -9.93
N PRO A 39 -0.29 -5.07 -10.86
CA PRO A 39 -0.12 -6.49 -10.54
C PRO A 39 1.33 -6.83 -10.17
N ARG A 40 1.88 -6.08 -9.22
CA ARG A 40 3.26 -6.21 -8.73
C ARG A 40 3.39 -5.54 -7.37
N ALA A 41 4.55 -5.75 -6.72
CA ALA A 41 4.92 -4.99 -5.53
C ALA A 41 4.93 -3.48 -5.80
N SER A 42 4.33 -2.72 -4.88
CA SER A 42 4.37 -1.27 -4.87
C SER A 42 5.40 -0.76 -3.86
N ARG A 43 5.73 0.53 -3.96
CA ARG A 43 6.58 1.25 -2.99
C ARG A 43 6.02 1.29 -1.56
N THR A 44 4.76 0.90 -1.33
CA THR A 44 4.16 0.87 0.01
C THR A 44 4.35 -0.45 0.75
N VAL A 45 4.79 -1.51 0.06
CA VAL A 45 4.96 -2.86 0.66
C VAL A 45 5.87 -2.85 1.89
N PRO A 46 7.05 -2.17 1.90
CA PRO A 46 7.90 -2.13 3.09
C PRO A 46 7.22 -1.46 4.30
N PHE A 47 6.50 -0.36 4.07
CA PHE A 47 5.76 0.34 5.12
C PHE A 47 4.64 -0.54 5.70
N VAL A 48 3.82 -1.15 4.84
CA VAL A 48 2.73 -2.04 5.29
C VAL A 48 3.28 -3.26 6.03
N SER A 49 4.39 -3.84 5.55
CA SER A 49 5.05 -4.98 6.21
C SER A 49 5.53 -4.61 7.62
N LYS A 50 6.03 -3.37 7.80
CA LYS A 50 6.46 -2.89 9.11
C LYS A 50 5.28 -2.56 10.04
N ALA A 51 4.21 -1.99 9.51
CA ALA A 51 3.02 -1.65 10.29
C ALA A 51 2.26 -2.89 10.79
N THR A 52 2.20 -3.93 9.95
CA THR A 52 1.48 -5.18 10.25
C THR A 52 2.35 -6.24 10.94
N GLY A 53 3.68 -6.07 10.90
CA GLY A 53 4.63 -7.12 11.31
C GLY A 53 4.72 -8.30 10.34
N VAL A 54 3.99 -8.27 9.22
CA VAL A 54 3.94 -9.37 8.25
C VAL A 54 4.99 -9.18 7.16
N PRO A 55 5.85 -10.17 6.86
CA PRO A 55 6.85 -10.05 5.81
C PRO A 55 6.23 -10.27 4.40
N LEU A 56 5.39 -9.34 3.95
CA LEU A 56 4.57 -9.48 2.74
C LEU A 56 5.38 -9.83 1.49
N ALA A 57 6.56 -9.22 1.29
CA ALA A 57 7.42 -9.53 0.15
C ALA A 57 7.94 -10.99 0.16
N ARG A 58 8.18 -11.56 1.36
CA ARG A 58 8.59 -12.96 1.52
C ARG A 58 7.42 -13.88 1.22
N TYR A 59 6.25 -13.60 1.79
CA TYR A 59 5.03 -14.39 1.54
C TYR A 59 4.65 -14.38 0.07
N ALA A 60 4.71 -13.23 -0.59
CA ALA A 60 4.47 -13.12 -2.02
C ALA A 60 5.43 -13.97 -2.85
N THR A 61 6.72 -13.97 -2.50
CA THR A 61 7.71 -14.83 -3.16
C THR A 61 7.36 -16.31 -2.95
N GLN A 62 6.96 -16.70 -1.74
CA GLN A 62 6.54 -18.07 -1.42
C GLN A 62 5.31 -18.49 -2.22
N ILE A 63 4.35 -17.58 -2.40
CA ILE A 63 3.16 -17.81 -3.22
C ILE A 63 3.53 -18.01 -4.69
N ILE A 64 4.40 -17.14 -5.23
CA ILE A 64 4.87 -17.24 -6.61
C ILE A 64 5.57 -18.59 -6.89
N ILE A 65 6.25 -19.17 -5.89
CA ILE A 65 6.90 -20.49 -6.02
C ILE A 65 5.98 -21.67 -5.63
N GLY A 66 4.69 -21.41 -5.39
CA GLY A 66 3.65 -22.44 -5.26
C GLY A 66 3.11 -22.70 -3.86
N GLN A 67 3.49 -21.92 -2.83
CA GLN A 67 2.82 -22.01 -1.52
C GLN A 67 1.46 -21.30 -1.54
N THR A 68 0.53 -21.79 -0.75
CA THR A 68 -0.80 -21.18 -0.58
C THR A 68 -0.83 -20.25 0.64
N LEU A 69 -1.84 -19.39 0.72
CA LEU A 69 -2.05 -18.54 1.91
C LEU A 69 -2.37 -19.38 3.15
N GLU A 70 -3.07 -20.50 2.97
CA GLU A 70 -3.40 -21.49 3.99
C GLU A 70 -2.14 -22.13 4.57
N GLU A 71 -1.20 -22.57 3.73
CA GLU A 71 0.09 -23.12 4.18
C GLU A 71 0.95 -22.10 4.92
N LEU A 72 0.81 -20.81 4.57
CA LEU A 72 1.46 -19.70 5.25
C LEU A 72 0.75 -19.27 6.54
N GLY A 73 -0.47 -19.78 6.80
CA GLY A 73 -1.31 -19.34 7.91
C GLY A 73 -1.71 -17.86 7.81
N PHE A 74 -1.83 -17.32 6.60
CA PHE A 74 -2.09 -15.90 6.33
C PHE A 74 -3.37 -15.72 5.50
N THR A 75 -4.49 -16.18 6.04
CA THR A 75 -5.81 -16.10 5.40
C THR A 75 -6.67 -14.94 5.91
N GLU A 76 -6.23 -14.29 6.99
CA GLU A 76 -6.95 -13.19 7.65
C GLU A 76 -6.17 -11.87 7.52
N GLU A 77 -6.89 -10.74 7.49
CA GLU A 77 -6.27 -9.40 7.54
C GLU A 77 -5.60 -9.22 8.91
N PRO A 78 -4.32 -8.83 8.99
CA PRO A 78 -3.62 -8.68 10.27
C PRO A 78 -4.17 -7.50 11.07
N ASP A 79 -4.38 -7.72 12.37
CA ASP A 79 -4.69 -6.64 13.30
C ASP A 79 -3.51 -5.66 13.44
N ILE A 80 -3.83 -4.38 13.53
CA ILE A 80 -2.84 -3.30 13.68
C ILE A 80 -3.10 -2.58 15.00
N ASP A 81 -2.10 -2.59 15.89
CA ASP A 81 -2.14 -1.85 17.16
C ASP A 81 -1.52 -0.46 17.01
N GLY A 82 -2.39 0.55 17.09
CA GLY A 82 -2.04 1.97 16.95
C GLY A 82 -2.03 2.47 15.50
N PHE A 83 -1.44 3.64 15.33
CA PHE A 83 -1.35 4.35 14.07
C PHE A 83 0.07 4.33 13.55
N PHE A 84 0.21 3.94 12.29
CA PHE A 84 1.45 4.04 11.54
C PHE A 84 1.27 5.07 10.44
N VAL A 85 2.10 6.10 10.43
CA VAL A 85 1.99 7.23 9.50
C VAL A 85 3.24 7.29 8.64
N LYS A 86 3.04 7.43 7.32
CA LYS A 86 4.11 7.59 6.35
C LYS A 86 4.13 9.02 5.84
N GLU A 87 5.29 9.65 5.84
CA GLU A 87 5.47 11.00 5.28
C GLU A 87 6.60 11.02 4.26
N ALA A 88 6.43 11.80 3.19
CA ALA A 88 7.39 11.93 2.10
C ALA A 88 8.41 13.05 2.35
N VAL A 89 9.63 12.84 1.88
CA VAL A 89 10.69 13.86 1.89
C VAL A 89 10.86 14.42 0.47
N LEU A 90 10.65 15.73 0.32
CA LEU A 90 10.71 16.42 -0.98
C LEU A 90 12.02 17.22 -1.13
N PRO A 91 12.68 17.16 -2.29
CA PRO A 91 14.00 17.76 -2.49
C PRO A 91 13.94 19.25 -2.89
N PHE A 92 12.92 20.02 -2.48
CA PHE A 92 12.70 21.40 -2.96
C PHE A 92 13.91 22.31 -2.77
N ARG A 93 14.67 22.17 -1.67
CA ARG A 93 15.88 22.96 -1.42
C ARG A 93 17.04 22.69 -2.39
N LYS A 94 17.04 21.54 -3.07
CA LYS A 94 18.10 21.20 -4.04
C LYS A 94 17.85 21.82 -5.42
N PHE A 95 16.63 22.31 -5.69
CA PHE A 95 16.24 22.83 -7.00
C PHE A 95 15.67 24.25 -6.84
N ALA A 96 16.55 25.23 -6.65
CA ALA A 96 16.18 26.63 -6.57
C ALA A 96 15.46 27.09 -7.85
N GLY A 97 14.33 27.77 -7.72
CA GLY A 97 13.51 28.25 -8.84
C GLY A 97 12.40 27.29 -9.30
N VAL A 98 12.28 26.10 -8.69
CA VAL A 98 11.14 25.20 -8.91
C VAL A 98 10.06 25.47 -7.87
N ASP A 99 8.81 25.53 -8.31
CA ASP A 99 7.66 25.66 -7.41
C ASP A 99 7.57 24.46 -6.46
N ALA A 100 7.53 24.75 -5.16
CA ALA A 100 7.38 23.76 -4.09
C ALA A 100 5.91 23.33 -3.93
N LEU A 101 5.31 22.88 -5.03
CA LEU A 101 3.91 22.46 -5.10
C LEU A 101 3.80 20.95 -5.36
N LEU A 102 2.81 20.32 -4.74
CA LEU A 102 2.44 18.94 -5.03
C LEU A 102 1.59 18.90 -6.29
N GLY A 103 1.66 17.78 -7.02
CA GLY A 103 0.92 17.56 -8.25
C GLY A 103 0.73 16.08 -8.54
N PRO A 104 0.18 15.73 -9.72
CA PRO A 104 -0.02 14.34 -10.13
C PRO A 104 1.30 13.58 -10.36
N GLU A 105 2.40 14.29 -10.59
CA GLU A 105 3.74 13.73 -10.72
C GLU A 105 4.42 13.58 -9.35
N MET A 106 4.95 12.38 -9.05
CA MET A 106 5.70 12.12 -7.83
C MET A 106 7.10 12.75 -7.89
N ARG A 107 7.43 13.61 -6.93
CA ARG A 107 8.74 14.30 -6.82
C ARG A 107 9.53 14.00 -5.54
N SER A 108 8.97 13.21 -4.63
CA SER A 108 9.63 12.86 -3.36
C SER A 108 10.81 11.93 -3.58
N THR A 109 11.88 12.09 -2.79
CA THR A 109 13.10 11.26 -2.87
C THR A 109 13.20 10.21 -1.77
N GLY A 110 12.36 10.29 -0.74
CA GLY A 110 12.38 9.37 0.38
C GLY A 110 11.10 9.45 1.19
N GLU A 111 11.03 8.63 2.24
CA GLU A 111 9.92 8.55 3.16
C GLU A 111 10.39 8.25 4.58
N VAL A 112 9.60 8.66 5.57
CA VAL A 112 9.76 8.35 6.99
C VAL A 112 8.49 7.69 7.52
N MET A 113 8.62 6.96 8.62
CA MET A 113 7.52 6.26 9.29
C MET A 113 7.49 6.65 10.77
N GLY A 114 6.31 7.04 11.27
CA GLY A 114 6.04 7.25 12.70
C GLY A 114 5.01 6.24 13.22
N HIS A 115 5.11 5.87 14.50
CA HIS A 115 4.16 5.00 15.20
C HIS A 115 3.69 5.66 16.49
N ALA A 116 2.39 5.62 16.77
CA ALA A 116 1.81 6.16 17.99
C ALA A 116 0.47 5.46 18.31
N SER A 117 0.00 5.54 19.56
CA SER A 117 -1.32 5.01 19.94
C SER A 117 -2.49 5.85 19.41
N ARG A 118 -2.23 7.07 18.95
CA ARG A 118 -3.22 8.00 18.38
C ARG A 118 -2.65 8.71 17.16
N PHE A 119 -3.48 9.00 16.17
CA PHE A 119 -3.07 9.73 14.96
C PHE A 119 -2.70 11.20 15.24
N GLY A 120 -3.44 11.84 16.15
CA GLY A 120 -3.26 13.22 16.59
C GLY A 120 -3.60 13.38 18.07
N HIS A 121 -3.72 14.63 18.53
CA HIS A 121 -4.04 14.97 19.92
C HIS A 121 -5.32 14.29 20.43
#